data_AF-A0A317JVV1-F1
#
_entry.id   AF-A0A317JVV1-F1
#
_cell.length_a   1.000
_cell.length_b   1.000
_cell.length_c   1.000
_cell.angle_alpha   90.00
_cell.angle_beta   90.00
_cell.angle_gamma   90.00
#
_symmetry.space_group_name_H-M   'P 1'
#
loop_
_entity.id
_entity.type
_entity.pdbx_description
1 polymer ?
#
loop_
_entity_poly.entity_id
_entity_poly.type
_entity_poly.pdbx_seq_one_letter_code
_entity_poly.pdbx_strand_id
1 'polypeptide(L)'
;AWTAPVETPRGPRVAALLVWGRLREVEVHHVDLAAGYRPADWPEAFSHRLLHEVANDLADRPAAPAMVLRFEGSGRHELSIGDPDGAPAITGPAPELAAWLIGRSTGEALTVTPDGVLPTPPEWI
;
A
#
# COMPACT_ATOMS: atom_id res chain seq x y z
N ALA A 1 4.41 -28.65 2.04
CA ALA A 1 3.50 -28.38 0.92
C ALA A 1 2.98 -26.94 1.03
N TRP A 2 3.60 -25.99 0.33
CA TRP A 2 3.23 -24.55 0.44
C TRP A 2 2.13 -24.11 -0.53
N THR A 3 1.93 -24.89 -1.58
CA THR A 3 0.86 -24.72 -2.58
C THR A 3 -0.45 -25.44 -2.19
N ALA A 4 -0.50 -26.06 -1.02
CA ALA A 4 -1.69 -26.77 -0.55
C ALA A 4 -2.86 -25.78 -0.39
N PRO A 5 -4.07 -26.12 -0.88
CA PRO A 5 -5.25 -25.30 -0.67
C PRO A 5 -5.68 -25.33 0.81
N VAL A 6 -6.10 -24.18 1.33
CA VAL A 6 -6.63 -23.98 2.67
C VAL A 6 -7.87 -23.10 2.62
N GLU A 7 -8.86 -23.38 3.46
CA GLU A 7 -10.06 -22.55 3.59
C GLU A 7 -9.77 -21.32 4.45
N THR A 8 -10.23 -20.15 4.01
CA THR A 8 -10.15 -18.90 4.77
C THR A 8 -11.49 -18.18 4.75
N PRO A 9 -11.74 -17.21 5.66
CA PRO A 9 -12.95 -16.40 5.61
C PRO A 9 -13.16 -15.65 4.29
N ARG A 10 -12.09 -15.43 3.49
CA ARG A 10 -12.12 -14.78 2.17
C ARG A 10 -12.11 -15.81 1.01
N GLY A 11 -12.44 -17.06 1.31
CA GLY A 11 -12.46 -18.20 0.38
C GLY A 11 -11.13 -18.97 0.33
N PRO A 12 -11.04 -20.00 -0.53
CA PRO A 12 -9.86 -20.84 -0.65
C PRO A 12 -8.61 -20.05 -1.06
N ARG A 13 -7.47 -20.38 -0.46
CA ARG A 13 -6.14 -19.81 -0.77
C ARG A 13 -5.07 -20.89 -0.69
N VAL A 14 -3.88 -20.62 -1.23
CA VAL A 14 -2.72 -21.50 -0.99
C VAL A 14 -2.08 -21.18 0.36
N ALA A 15 -1.57 -22.20 1.06
CA ALA A 15 -1.02 -22.06 2.40
C ALA A 15 0.06 -20.97 2.52
N ALA A 16 0.88 -20.74 1.48
CA ALA A 16 1.88 -19.67 1.45
C ALA A 16 1.29 -18.26 1.68
N LEU A 17 0.04 -18.01 1.29
CA LEU A 17 -0.60 -16.71 1.48
C LEU A 17 -0.97 -16.44 2.94
N LEU A 18 -1.08 -17.46 3.79
CA LEU A 18 -1.30 -17.26 5.22
C LEU A 18 -0.07 -16.63 5.89
N VAL A 19 1.13 -16.99 5.44
CA VAL A 19 2.39 -16.41 5.96
C VAL A 19 2.45 -14.93 5.60
N TRP A 20 2.10 -14.58 4.36
CA TRP A 20 2.00 -13.18 3.95
C TRP A 20 0.96 -12.41 4.76
N GLY A 21 -0.25 -12.97 4.88
CA GLY A 21 -1.31 -12.37 5.68
C GLY A 21 -0.83 -12.10 7.11
N ARG A 22 -0.20 -13.09 7.76
CA ARG A 22 0.29 -12.92 9.13
C ARG A 22 1.39 -11.88 9.26
N LEU A 23 2.32 -11.82 8.29
CA LEU A 23 3.35 -10.78 8.28
C LEU A 23 2.71 -9.38 8.18
N ARG A 24 1.74 -9.20 7.29
CA ARG A 24 1.00 -7.94 7.17
C ARG A 24 0.30 -7.54 8.47
N GLU A 25 -0.41 -8.46 9.11
CA GLU A 25 -1.06 -8.18 10.40
C GLU A 25 -0.05 -7.70 11.44
N VAL A 26 1.11 -8.35 11.55
CA VAL A 26 2.13 -7.99 12.55
C VAL A 26 2.75 -6.64 12.24
N GLU A 27 3.19 -6.42 11.00
CA GLU A 27 3.87 -5.18 10.61
C GLU A 27 2.96 -3.95 10.69
N VAL A 28 1.71 -4.07 10.22
CA VAL A 28 0.72 -2.98 10.27
C VAL A 28 0.27 -2.73 11.71
N HIS A 29 -0.13 -3.77 12.45
CA HIS A 29 -0.62 -3.54 13.81
C HIS A 29 0.46 -3.15 14.81
N HIS A 30 1.73 -3.40 14.52
CA HIS A 30 2.81 -2.86 15.33
C HIS A 30 2.90 -1.33 15.22
N VAL A 31 2.59 -0.75 14.06
CA VAL A 31 2.41 0.71 13.91
C VAL A 31 1.21 1.18 14.73
N ASP A 32 0.10 0.45 14.67
CA ASP A 32 -1.13 0.79 15.41
C ASP A 32 -0.94 0.80 16.94
N LEU A 33 0.03 0.04 17.48
CA LEU A 33 0.37 0.05 18.90
C LEU A 33 0.93 1.40 19.39
N ALA A 34 1.33 2.29 18.47
CA ALA A 34 1.88 3.61 18.78
C ALA A 34 3.05 3.59 19.79
N ALA A 35 3.85 2.52 19.75
CA ALA A 35 4.96 2.26 20.67
C ALA A 35 6.34 2.68 20.10
N GLY A 36 6.35 3.55 19.09
CA GLY A 36 7.56 4.04 18.43
C GLY A 36 7.96 3.28 17.16
N TYR A 37 7.31 2.15 16.84
CA TYR A 37 7.42 1.49 15.54
C TYR A 37 6.61 2.25 14.50
N ARG A 38 7.24 2.60 13.38
CA ARG A 38 6.70 3.48 12.33
C ARG A 38 6.73 2.79 10.96
N PRO A 39 5.96 3.27 9.97
CA PRO A 39 6.08 2.79 8.60
C PRO A 39 7.52 2.82 8.07
N ALA A 40 8.30 3.85 8.43
CA ALA A 40 9.72 3.95 8.09
C ALA A 40 10.60 2.80 8.62
N ASP A 41 10.13 2.04 9.62
CA ASP A 41 10.83 0.88 10.18
C ASP A 41 10.49 -0.43 9.43
N TRP A 42 9.49 -0.41 8.54
CA TRP A 42 9.12 -1.60 7.77
C TRP A 42 10.26 -2.07 6.86
N PRO A 43 10.50 -3.39 6.76
CA PRO A 43 11.44 -3.94 5.79
C PRO A 43 11.08 -3.50 4.36
N GLU A 44 12.09 -3.18 3.54
CA GLU A 44 11.90 -2.73 2.16
C GLU A 44 11.01 -3.69 1.34
N ALA A 45 11.31 -4.99 1.41
CA ALA A 45 10.54 -6.01 0.70
C ALA A 45 9.06 -6.08 1.17
N PHE A 46 8.80 -5.78 2.44
CA PHE A 46 7.44 -5.71 2.97
C PHE A 46 6.70 -4.50 2.38
N SER A 47 7.30 -3.32 2.48
CA SER A 47 6.74 -2.06 2.00
C SER A 47 6.42 -2.10 0.50
N HIS A 48 7.34 -2.62 -0.32
CA HIS A 48 7.11 -2.78 -1.75
C HIS A 48 5.96 -3.76 -2.02
N ARG A 49 5.96 -4.94 -1.39
CA ARG A 49 4.90 -5.93 -1.61
C ARG A 49 3.53 -5.40 -1.18
N LEU A 50 3.45 -4.71 -0.03
CA LEU A 50 2.22 -4.10 0.45
C LEU A 50 1.74 -3.00 -0.49
N LEU A 51 2.64 -2.10 -0.93
CA LEU A 51 2.31 -1.01 -1.85
C LEU A 51 1.71 -1.55 -3.16
N HIS A 52 2.31 -2.59 -3.75
CA HIS A 52 1.78 -3.23 -4.95
C HIS A 52 0.43 -3.93 -4.70
N GLU A 53 0.24 -4.61 -3.56
CA GLU A 53 -1.04 -5.22 -3.21
C GLU A 53 -2.14 -4.17 -3.10
N VAL A 54 -1.90 -3.09 -2.36
CA VAL A 54 -2.89 -2.04 -2.12
C VAL A 54 -3.21 -1.29 -3.41
N ALA A 55 -2.20 -0.95 -4.23
CA ALA A 55 -2.43 -0.29 -5.51
C ALA A 55 -3.29 -1.16 -6.45
N ASN A 56 -3.00 -2.48 -6.53
CA ASN A 56 -3.80 -3.40 -7.34
C ASN A 56 -5.23 -3.55 -6.81
N ASP A 57 -5.41 -3.64 -5.49
CA ASP A 57 -6.74 -3.75 -4.86
C ASP A 57 -7.60 -2.50 -5.05
N LEU A 58 -6.96 -1.33 -5.23
CA LEU A 58 -7.62 -0.04 -5.44
C LEU A 58 -7.82 0.30 -6.92
N ALA A 59 -7.02 -0.26 -7.83
CA ALA A 59 -6.99 0.12 -9.25
C ALA A 59 -8.37 0.13 -9.92
N ASP A 60 -9.22 -0.86 -9.60
CA ASP A 60 -10.55 -1.03 -10.17
C ASP A 60 -11.69 -0.56 -9.25
N ARG A 61 -11.39 0.08 -8.11
CA ARG A 61 -12.44 0.54 -7.17
C ARG A 61 -13.01 1.88 -7.64
N PRO A 62 -14.34 2.00 -7.89
CA PRO A 62 -14.93 3.26 -8.33
C PRO A 62 -14.79 4.42 -7.34
N ALA A 63 -14.59 4.12 -6.06
CA ALA A 63 -14.37 5.10 -5.00
C ALA A 63 -12.91 5.56 -4.87
N ALA A 64 -11.97 4.92 -5.57
CA ALA A 64 -10.57 5.29 -5.52
C ALA A 64 -10.29 6.46 -6.48
N PRO A 65 -9.76 7.60 -6.00
CA PRO A 65 -9.36 8.68 -6.90
C PRO A 65 -8.18 8.23 -7.76
N ALA A 66 -8.17 8.68 -9.02
CA ALA A 66 -7.07 8.39 -9.92
C ALA A 66 -5.77 9.06 -9.43
N MET A 67 -4.66 8.32 -9.45
CA MET A 67 -3.34 8.80 -9.04
C MET A 67 -2.22 7.93 -9.61
N VAL A 68 -1.05 8.54 -9.78
CA VAL A 68 0.21 7.83 -10.09
C VAL A 68 1.10 7.85 -8.86
N LEU A 69 1.61 6.70 -8.43
CA LEU A 69 2.47 6.54 -7.27
C LEU A 69 3.93 6.39 -7.73
N ARG A 70 4.80 7.28 -7.22
CA ARG A 70 6.24 7.29 -7.49
C ARG A 70 6.99 7.03 -6.19
N PHE A 71 7.55 5.84 -6.03
CA PHE A 71 8.33 5.53 -4.85
C PHE A 71 9.82 5.77 -5.08
N GLU A 72 10.45 6.48 -4.14
CA GLU A 72 11.87 6.84 -4.18
C GLU A 72 12.79 5.61 -4.29
N GLY A 73 13.97 5.80 -4.90
CA GLY A 73 14.98 4.74 -5.02
C GLY A 73 14.72 3.66 -6.06
N SER A 74 13.52 3.61 -6.65
CA SER A 74 13.12 2.57 -7.63
C SER A 74 13.44 2.88 -9.09
N GLY A 75 13.94 4.08 -9.39
CA GLY A 75 14.13 4.56 -10.77
C GLY A 75 12.83 5.10 -11.37
N ARG A 76 12.42 4.56 -12.53
CA ARG A 76 11.19 4.97 -13.27
C ARG A 76 9.99 4.05 -13.02
N HIS A 77 9.99 3.26 -11.95
CA HIS A 77 8.85 2.39 -11.68
C HIS A 77 7.73 3.18 -11.02
N GLU A 78 6.56 3.16 -11.63
CA GLU A 78 5.36 3.86 -11.15
C GLU A 78 4.21 2.84 -11.04
N LEU A 79 3.32 3.07 -10.09
CA LEU A 79 2.04 2.35 -10.00
C LEU A 79 0.90 3.33 -10.27
N SER A 80 -0.19 2.83 -10.84
CA SER A 80 -1.37 3.66 -11.08
C SER A 80 -2.57 3.09 -10.35
N ILE A 81 -3.39 3.98 -9.80
CA ILE A 81 -4.74 3.68 -9.31
C ILE A 81 -5.69 4.46 -10.24
N GLY A 82 -6.69 3.79 -10.81
CA GLY A 82 -7.57 4.40 -11.82
C GLY A 82 -6.85 4.77 -13.13
N ASP A 83 -7.48 5.65 -13.90
CA ASP A 83 -6.92 6.16 -15.17
C ASP A 83 -5.78 7.15 -14.90
N PRO A 84 -4.54 6.88 -15.34
CA PRO A 84 -3.41 7.76 -15.11
C PRO A 84 -3.45 9.07 -15.92
N ASP A 85 -4.30 9.19 -16.95
CA ASP A 85 -4.33 10.39 -17.78
C ASP A 85 -4.80 11.62 -16.99
N GLY A 86 -3.94 12.62 -16.89
CA GLY A 86 -4.16 13.83 -16.07
C GLY A 86 -4.18 13.59 -14.55
N ALA A 87 -3.89 12.38 -14.07
CA ALA A 87 -3.88 12.07 -12.65
C ALA A 87 -2.66 12.70 -11.93
N PRO A 88 -2.82 13.17 -10.68
CA PRO A 88 -1.70 13.69 -9.90
C PRO A 88 -0.70 12.58 -9.57
N ALA A 89 0.59 12.92 -9.60
CA ALA A 89 1.66 12.05 -9.15
C ALA A 89 1.94 12.27 -7.66
N ILE A 90 1.88 11.20 -6.87
CA ILE A 90 2.18 11.17 -5.44
C ILE A 90 3.54 10.52 -5.26
N THR A 91 4.50 11.27 -4.70
CA THR A 91 5.89 10.85 -4.59
C THR A 91 6.32 10.77 -3.12
N GLY A 92 7.08 9.73 -2.77
CA GLY A 92 7.70 9.58 -1.45
C GLY A 92 8.28 8.19 -1.23
N PRO A 93 8.75 7.86 -0.03
CA PRO A 93 9.24 6.52 0.28
C PRO A 93 8.13 5.46 0.14
N ALA A 94 8.47 4.26 -0.35
CA ALA A 94 7.53 3.14 -0.45
C ALA A 94 6.75 2.83 0.86
N PRO A 95 7.37 2.81 2.06
CA PRO A 95 6.61 2.62 3.30
C PRO A 95 5.57 3.71 3.57
N GLU A 96 5.90 4.96 3.27
CA GLU A 96 5.02 6.11 3.51
C GLU A 96 3.84 6.12 2.53
N LEU A 97 4.09 5.78 1.25
CA LEU A 97 3.03 5.59 0.25
C LEU A 97 2.09 4.45 0.66
N ALA A 98 2.64 3.30 1.07
CA ALA A 98 1.84 2.18 1.53
C ALA A 98 1.00 2.54 2.76
N ALA A 99 1.62 3.15 3.79
CA ALA A 99 0.95 3.57 5.01
C ALA A 99 -0.18 4.58 4.75
N TRP A 100 0.05 5.55 3.86
CA TRP A 100 -0.98 6.51 3.47
C TRP A 100 -2.16 5.84 2.77
N LEU A 101 -1.91 4.94 1.81
CA LEU A 101 -2.98 4.23 1.09
C LEU A 101 -3.84 3.35 2.01
N ILE A 102 -3.25 2.80 3.08
CA ILE A 102 -3.99 1.98 4.07
C ILE A 102 -4.53 2.79 5.26
N GLY A 103 -4.44 4.12 5.21
CA GLY A 103 -4.97 5.03 6.24
C GLY A 103 -4.19 5.06 7.56
N ARG A 104 -2.90 4.66 7.56
CA ARG A 104 -2.00 4.66 8.73
C ARG A 104 -1.00 5.82 8.74
N SER A 105 -1.03 6.67 7.71
CA SER A 105 -0.27 7.93 7.64
C SER A 105 -1.15 9.01 7.04
N THR A 106 -0.91 10.27 7.43
CA THR A 106 -1.57 11.43 6.81
C THR A 106 -0.93 11.82 5.48
N GLY A 107 0.16 11.16 5.09
CA GLY A 107 0.93 11.49 3.89
C GLY A 107 1.83 12.71 4.06
N GLU A 108 2.16 13.09 5.30
CA GLU A 108 3.06 14.22 5.62
C GLU A 108 4.46 14.13 4.97
N ALA A 109 4.92 12.92 4.65
CA ALA A 109 6.18 12.67 3.94
C ALA A 109 6.02 12.61 2.41
N LEU A 110 4.81 12.82 1.89
CA LEU A 110 4.49 12.69 0.47
C LEU A 110 4.36 14.06 -0.20
N THR A 111 4.73 14.11 -1.48
CA THR A 111 4.55 15.28 -2.33
C THR A 111 3.59 14.97 -3.47
N VAL A 112 2.77 15.94 -3.86
CA VAL A 112 1.85 15.83 -5.01
C VAL A 112 2.34 16.69 -6.16
N THR A 113 2.22 16.19 -7.38
CA THR A 113 2.54 16.93 -8.62
C THR A 113 1.39 16.78 -9.62
N PRO A 114 0.83 17.87 -10.16
CA PRO A 114 1.10 19.27 -9.80
C PRO A 114 0.74 19.59 -8.33
N ASP A 115 1.27 20.70 -7.81
CA ASP A 115 1.02 21.13 -6.43
C ASP A 115 -0.49 21.18 -6.13
N GLY A 116 -0.89 20.64 -4.98
CA GLY A 116 -2.29 20.50 -4.61
C GLY A 116 -2.47 19.80 -3.26
N VAL A 117 -3.68 19.32 -3.01
CA VAL A 117 -4.00 18.50 -1.83
C VAL A 117 -3.81 17.02 -2.20
N LEU A 118 -3.29 16.22 -1.27
CA LEU A 118 -3.27 14.77 -1.45
C LEU A 118 -4.70 14.26 -1.68
N PRO A 119 -4.91 13.36 -2.65
CA PRO A 119 -6.18 12.64 -2.76
C PRO A 119 -6.52 11.92 -1.45
N THR A 120 -7.79 11.59 -1.23
CA THR A 120 -8.19 10.75 -0.10
C THR A 120 -8.37 9.32 -0.60
N PRO A 121 -7.46 8.37 -0.27
CA PRO A 121 -7.67 6.97 -0.58
C PRO A 121 -8.94 6.47 0.11
N PRO A 122 -9.72 5.58 -0.54
CA PRO A 122 -10.84 4.92 0.14
C PRO A 122 -10.29 3.99 1.21
N GLU A 123 -11.15 3.57 2.13
CA GLU A 123 -10.79 2.58 3.14
C GLU A 123 -10.26 1.28 2.50
N TRP A 124 -9.14 0.79 3.02
CA TRP A 124 -8.52 -0.44 2.59
C TRP A 124 -8.57 -1.48 3.72
N ILE A 125 -9.42 -2.48 3.48
CA ILE A 125 -9.78 -3.60 4.39
C ILE A 125 -10.66 -3.18 5.57
#